data_AF-N1VQH7-F1
#
_entry.id   AF-N1VQH7-F1
#
_cell.length_a   1.000
_cell.length_b   1.000
_cell.length_c   1.000
_cell.angle_alpha   90.00
_cell.angle_beta   90.00
_cell.angle_gamma   90.00
#
_symmetry.space_group_name_H-M   'P 1'
#
loop_
_entity.id
_entity.type
_entity.pdbx_description
1 polymer ?
#
loop_
_entity_poly.entity_id
_entity_poly.type
_entity_poly.pdbx_seq_one_letter_code
_entity_poly.pdbx_strand_id
1 'polypeptide(L)'
;MKRFLYSIGIILFLTLGVFGDSTVLDYKSKSKTNEKERTYLLDLLRANLSNEFKQEFVFVVEHFKISGDYAWFRGTAKRKDGKEITFSEEIPYDCCHVEALFKKTNGKWQISESAAFSTDVWWDGIQSRYPKASKDIFQ
;
A
#
# COMPACT_ATOMS: atom_id res chain seq x y z
N MET A 1 33.20 57.41 14.49
CA MET A 1 32.13 56.69 15.22
C MET A 1 31.24 55.97 14.22
N LYS A 2 31.39 54.63 14.12
CA LYS A 2 30.69 53.78 13.16
C LYS A 2 29.26 53.51 13.65
N ARG A 3 28.24 53.98 12.92
CA ARG A 3 26.84 53.59 13.14
C ARG A 3 26.52 52.38 12.26
N PHE A 4 26.69 51.19 12.83
CA PHE A 4 26.12 49.95 12.29
C PHE A 4 24.63 49.93 12.66
N LEU A 5 23.75 50.27 11.72
CA LEU A 5 22.32 50.02 11.85
C LEU A 5 22.04 48.65 11.24
N TYR A 6 21.84 47.67 12.11
CA TYR A 6 21.45 46.31 11.77
C TYR A 6 20.05 46.32 11.14
N SER A 7 19.98 46.00 9.85
CA SER A 7 18.71 45.74 9.15
C SER A 7 18.32 44.29 9.41
N ILE A 8 17.40 44.05 10.34
CA ILE A 8 16.78 42.74 10.56
C ILE A 8 15.74 42.54 9.46
N GLY A 9 16.12 41.83 8.40
CA GLY A 9 15.20 41.34 7.38
C GLY A 9 14.55 40.03 7.85
N ILE A 10 13.30 40.08 8.29
CA ILE A 10 12.49 38.89 8.55
C ILE A 10 12.07 38.33 7.18
N ILE A 11 12.72 37.25 6.74
CA ILE A 11 12.29 36.47 5.58
C ILE A 11 11.22 35.49 6.07
N LEU A 12 9.96 35.85 5.87
CA LEU A 12 8.81 34.98 6.12
C LEU A 12 8.69 33.99 4.94
N PHE A 13 9.28 32.80 5.08
CA PHE A 13 9.04 31.69 4.14
C PHE A 13 7.60 31.16 4.36
N LEU A 14 6.64 31.74 3.64
CA LEU A 14 5.33 31.13 3.43
C LEU A 14 5.51 29.91 2.50
N THR A 15 5.76 28.75 3.08
CA THR A 15 5.56 27.48 2.39
C THR A 15 4.06 27.21 2.32
N LEU A 16 3.39 27.79 1.33
CA LEU A 16 2.08 27.32 0.90
C LEU A 16 2.27 25.89 0.38
N GLY A 17 2.03 24.91 1.25
CA GLY A 17 1.92 23.51 0.86
C GLY A 17 0.78 23.39 -0.14
N VAL A 18 1.12 23.23 -1.41
CA VAL A 18 0.15 22.87 -2.45
C VAL A 18 -0.30 21.44 -2.12
N PHE A 19 -1.41 21.31 -1.41
CA PHE A 19 -2.13 20.05 -1.29
C PHE A 19 -2.82 19.78 -2.63
N GLY A 20 -2.04 19.32 -3.61
CA GLY A 20 -2.59 18.79 -4.85
C GLY A 20 -3.23 17.43 -4.55
N ASP A 21 -4.48 17.27 -4.97
CA ASP A 21 -5.15 15.97 -4.92
C ASP A 21 -4.35 14.99 -5.78
N SER A 22 -3.89 13.89 -5.18
CA SER A 22 -2.99 12.97 -5.87
C SER A 22 -3.79 12.09 -6.83
N THR A 23 -3.44 12.15 -8.12
CA THR A 23 -4.09 11.33 -9.15
C THR A 23 -4.10 9.86 -8.77
N VAL A 24 -5.25 9.21 -8.98
CA VAL A 24 -5.40 7.77 -8.80
C VAL A 24 -4.86 7.03 -10.03
N LEU A 25 -3.93 6.12 -9.81
CA LEU A 25 -3.32 5.29 -10.84
C LEU A 25 -3.78 3.83 -10.68
N ASP A 26 -4.15 3.21 -11.79
CA ASP A 26 -4.53 1.79 -11.83
C ASP A 26 -3.31 0.91 -12.15
N TYR A 27 -2.95 0.06 -11.19
CA TYR A 27 -1.84 -0.88 -11.22
C TYR A 27 -2.31 -2.34 -11.36
N LYS A 28 -3.61 -2.57 -11.62
CA LYS A 28 -4.16 -3.92 -11.84
C LYS A 28 -3.38 -4.63 -12.95
N SER A 29 -3.28 -3.98 -14.10
CA SER A 29 -2.51 -4.45 -15.25
C SER A 29 -1.07 -3.94 -15.21
N LYS A 30 -0.12 -4.83 -15.52
CA LYS A 30 1.29 -4.47 -15.61
C LYS A 30 1.55 -3.68 -16.90
N SER A 31 2.28 -2.58 -16.78
CA SER A 31 2.76 -1.76 -17.89
C SER A 31 4.25 -1.45 -17.70
N LYS A 32 4.90 -0.92 -18.74
CA LYS A 32 6.30 -0.48 -18.65
C LYS A 32 6.51 0.61 -17.59
N THR A 33 5.50 1.44 -17.36
CA THR A 33 5.60 2.59 -16.44
C THR A 33 5.39 2.17 -14.98
N ASN A 34 4.60 1.13 -14.72
CA ASN A 34 4.29 0.69 -13.35
C ASN A 34 5.06 -0.57 -12.92
N GLU A 35 5.69 -1.31 -13.84
CA GLU A 35 6.23 -2.65 -13.58
C GLU A 35 7.15 -2.72 -12.36
N LYS A 36 8.06 -1.76 -12.19
CA LYS A 36 9.03 -1.77 -11.08
C LYS A 36 8.35 -1.60 -9.71
N GLU A 37 7.50 -0.58 -9.57
CA GLU A 37 6.82 -0.28 -8.30
C GLU A 37 5.74 -1.33 -8.00
N ARG A 38 4.97 -1.73 -9.02
CA ARG A 38 3.97 -2.79 -8.92
C ARG A 38 4.60 -4.11 -8.46
N THR A 39 5.74 -4.49 -9.05
CA THR A 39 6.43 -5.73 -8.67
C THR A 39 6.94 -5.64 -7.24
N TYR A 40 7.57 -4.53 -6.86
CA TYR A 40 8.06 -4.32 -5.50
C TYR A 40 6.97 -4.44 -4.43
N LEU A 41 5.81 -3.80 -4.63
CA LEU A 41 4.68 -3.88 -3.71
C LEU A 41 4.12 -5.29 -3.59
N LEU A 42 3.96 -6.01 -4.71
CA LEU A 42 3.50 -7.39 -4.68
C LEU A 42 4.56 -8.32 -4.06
N ASP A 43 5.85 -8.06 -4.23
CA ASP A 43 6.92 -8.84 -3.58
C ASP A 43 6.94 -8.64 -2.06
N LEU A 44 6.67 -7.43 -1.57
CA LEU A 44 6.49 -7.20 -0.13
C LEU A 44 5.38 -8.09 0.43
N LEU A 45 4.23 -8.15 -0.25
CA LEU A 45 3.10 -8.97 0.17
C LEU A 45 3.41 -10.46 0.03
N ARG A 46 4.05 -10.90 -1.06
CA ARG A 46 4.51 -12.30 -1.20
C ARG A 46 5.42 -12.70 -0.05
N ALA A 47 6.40 -11.87 0.28
CA ALA A 47 7.35 -12.16 1.35
C ALA A 47 6.65 -12.26 2.71
N ASN A 48 5.72 -11.34 3.00
CA ASN A 48 4.91 -11.36 4.21
C ASN A 48 4.09 -12.67 4.32
N LEU A 49 3.29 -13.01 3.30
CA LEU A 49 2.47 -14.22 3.32
C LEU A 49 3.31 -15.51 3.29
N SER A 50 4.43 -15.52 2.56
CA SER A 50 5.29 -16.71 2.51
C SER A 50 5.93 -16.99 3.86
N ASN A 51 6.26 -15.93 4.62
CA ASN A 51 6.75 -16.10 5.98
C ASN A 51 5.64 -16.57 6.94
N GLU A 52 4.40 -16.10 6.78
CA GLU A 52 3.28 -16.50 7.63
C GLU A 52 2.84 -17.94 7.36
N PHE A 53 2.57 -18.28 6.11
CA PHE A 53 1.99 -19.56 5.70
C PHE A 53 3.02 -20.60 5.27
N LYS A 54 4.32 -20.27 5.30
CA LYS A 54 5.44 -21.16 4.93
C LYS A 54 5.32 -21.77 3.52
N GLN A 55 4.74 -21.02 2.58
CA GLN A 55 4.56 -21.44 1.19
C GLN A 55 4.58 -20.22 0.25
N GLU A 56 5.02 -20.40 -1.00
CA GLU A 56 5.16 -19.29 -1.96
C GLU A 56 3.88 -19.02 -2.73
N PHE A 57 3.58 -17.73 -2.95
CA PHE A 57 2.34 -17.30 -3.59
C PHE A 57 2.56 -16.48 -4.87
N VAL A 58 1.57 -16.57 -5.75
CA VAL A 58 1.31 -15.64 -6.85
C VAL A 58 -0.09 -15.05 -6.69
N PHE A 59 -0.32 -13.87 -7.23
CA PHE A 59 -1.57 -13.14 -7.07
C PHE A 59 -2.28 -12.97 -8.41
N VAL A 60 -3.57 -13.29 -8.43
CA VAL A 60 -4.52 -12.79 -9.43
C VAL A 60 -4.99 -11.43 -8.95
N VAL A 61 -4.57 -10.37 -9.64
CA VAL A 61 -4.83 -9.00 -9.22
C VAL A 61 -6.21 -8.56 -9.70
N GLU A 62 -7.11 -8.32 -8.76
CA GLU A 62 -8.49 -7.90 -9.07
C GLU A 62 -8.64 -6.39 -8.98
N HIS A 63 -7.96 -5.79 -7.99
CA HIS A 63 -7.91 -4.37 -7.72
C HIS A 63 -6.52 -3.98 -7.24
N PHE A 64 -5.93 -2.96 -7.85
CA PHE A 64 -4.68 -2.42 -7.36
C PHE A 64 -4.58 -0.96 -7.76
N LYS A 65 -4.82 -0.05 -6.82
CA LYS A 65 -4.80 1.39 -7.08
C LYS A 65 -3.81 2.11 -6.18
N ILE A 66 -3.17 3.15 -6.72
CA ILE A 66 -2.22 4.01 -6.02
C ILE A 66 -2.70 5.45 -6.07
N SER A 67 -2.54 6.18 -4.98
CA SER A 67 -2.69 7.63 -4.94
C SER A 67 -1.73 8.19 -3.90
N GLY A 68 -0.83 9.07 -4.33
CA GLY A 68 0.18 9.69 -3.47
C GLY A 68 1.07 8.65 -2.80
N ASP A 69 1.08 8.65 -1.47
CA ASP A 69 1.88 7.74 -0.65
C ASP A 69 1.14 6.47 -0.24
N TYR A 70 -0.02 6.17 -0.84
CA TYR A 70 -0.84 5.01 -0.49
C TYR A 70 -1.13 4.12 -1.70
N ALA A 71 -1.22 2.82 -1.44
CA ALA A 71 -1.66 1.82 -2.42
C ALA A 71 -2.62 0.83 -1.76
N TRP A 72 -3.71 0.51 -2.43
CA TRP A 72 -4.63 -0.54 -1.98
C TRP A 72 -4.65 -1.67 -3.00
N PHE A 73 -4.39 -2.88 -2.51
CA PHE A 73 -4.44 -4.11 -3.26
C PHE A 73 -5.57 -5.00 -2.74
N ARG A 74 -6.29 -5.62 -3.66
CA ARG A 74 -7.20 -6.73 -3.41
C ARG A 74 -7.07 -7.75 -4.55
N GLY A 75 -7.02 -9.02 -4.20
CA GLY A 75 -7.01 -10.09 -5.18
C GLY A 75 -7.01 -11.46 -4.56
N THR A 76 -6.79 -12.46 -5.40
CA THR A 76 -6.79 -13.86 -5.02
C THR A 76 -5.35 -14.40 -5.00
N ALA A 77 -4.96 -15.05 -3.90
CA ALA A 77 -3.70 -15.79 -3.86
C ALA A 77 -3.84 -17.20 -4.45
N LYS A 78 -2.78 -17.65 -5.11
CA LYS A 78 -2.58 -19.04 -5.53
C LYS A 78 -1.18 -19.46 -5.12
N ARG A 79 -0.97 -20.73 -4.81
CA ARG A 79 0.40 -21.22 -4.66
C ARG A 79 1.14 -21.12 -5.97
N LYS A 80 2.41 -20.74 -5.87
CA LYS A 80 3.30 -20.61 -7.03
C LYS A 80 3.55 -21.95 -7.71
N ASP A 81 3.53 -23.05 -6.97
CA ASP A 81 3.69 -24.42 -7.48
C ASP A 81 2.40 -25.00 -8.13
N GLY A 82 1.30 -24.23 -8.13
CA GLY A 82 0.02 -24.65 -8.71
C GLY A 82 -0.80 -25.62 -7.88
N LYS A 83 -0.32 -26.02 -6.68
CA LYS A 83 -1.08 -26.87 -5.76
C LYS A 83 -2.12 -26.08 -4.97
N GLU A 84 -2.98 -26.79 -4.24
CA GLU A 84 -3.93 -26.19 -3.31
C GLU A 84 -3.21 -25.55 -2.11
N ILE A 85 -3.72 -24.38 -1.68
CA ILE A 85 -3.21 -23.67 -0.51
C ILE A 85 -3.41 -24.55 0.72
N THR A 86 -2.34 -24.75 1.49
CA THR A 86 -2.42 -25.49 2.74
C THR A 86 -2.55 -24.51 3.90
N PHE A 87 -3.49 -24.77 4.80
CA PHE A 87 -3.73 -23.97 6.00
C PHE A 87 -3.47 -24.79 7.27
N SER A 88 -3.26 -24.09 8.39
CA SER A 88 -3.35 -24.71 9.71
C SER A 88 -4.80 -25.08 10.00
N GLU A 89 -5.04 -26.25 10.60
CA GLU A 89 -6.37 -26.69 11.01
C GLU A 89 -6.91 -25.91 12.23
N GLU A 90 -6.04 -25.17 12.92
CA GLU A 90 -6.38 -24.44 14.15
C GLU A 90 -7.12 -23.11 13.88
N ILE A 91 -7.02 -22.58 12.66
CA ILE A 91 -7.58 -21.27 12.29
C ILE A 91 -8.57 -21.47 11.14
N PRO A 92 -9.81 -20.97 11.25
CA PRO A 92 -10.82 -21.10 10.21
C PRO A 92 -10.57 -20.10 9.07
N TYR A 93 -9.56 -20.35 8.25
CA TYR A 93 -9.28 -19.53 7.08
C TYR A 93 -10.36 -19.70 6.00
N ASP A 94 -10.74 -18.60 5.35
CA ASP A 94 -11.65 -18.58 4.20
C ASP A 94 -10.89 -18.16 2.95
N CYS A 95 -10.59 -19.16 2.12
CA CYS A 95 -9.73 -18.97 0.95
C CYS A 95 -10.46 -18.19 -0.16
N CYS A 96 -9.79 -17.47 -1.05
CA CYS A 96 -8.33 -17.28 -1.18
C CYS A 96 -7.98 -15.80 -1.23
N HIS A 97 -8.84 -14.99 -0.62
CA HIS A 97 -8.83 -13.54 -0.70
C HIS A 97 -7.64 -12.94 0.03
N VAL A 98 -7.00 -11.94 -0.57
CA VAL A 98 -5.87 -11.24 0.03
C VAL A 98 -5.99 -9.75 -0.25
N GLU A 99 -5.77 -8.96 0.80
CA GLU A 99 -5.83 -7.52 0.75
C GLU A 99 -4.64 -6.90 1.47
N ALA A 100 -4.18 -5.76 0.97
CA ALA A 100 -3.10 -5.03 1.59
C ALA A 100 -3.21 -3.53 1.32
N LEU A 101 -3.06 -2.76 2.40
CA LEU A 101 -2.76 -1.34 2.34
C LEU A 101 -1.26 -1.16 2.45
N PHE A 102 -0.67 -0.52 1.45
CA PHE A 102 0.70 -0.07 1.47
C PHE A 102 0.77 1.42 1.74
N LYS A 103 1.83 1.83 2.44
CA LYS A 103 2.17 3.24 2.67
C LYS A 103 3.63 3.49 2.36
N LYS A 104 3.90 4.58 1.67
CA LYS A 104 5.25 5.09 1.44
C LYS A 104 5.66 5.95 2.63
N THR A 105 6.72 5.54 3.32
CA THR A 105 7.32 6.28 4.45
C THR A 105 8.77 6.57 4.11
N ASN A 106 9.17 7.85 4.11
CA ASN A 106 10.52 8.29 3.75
C ASN A 106 10.97 7.74 2.38
N GLY A 107 10.07 7.73 1.40
CA GLY A 107 10.33 7.26 0.05
C GLY A 107 10.35 5.74 -0.13
N LYS A 108 10.09 4.95 0.91
CA LYS A 108 10.08 3.48 0.85
C LYS A 108 8.68 2.93 1.12
N TRP A 109 8.21 2.00 0.30
CA TRP A 109 6.94 1.33 0.54
C TRP A 109 7.06 0.28 1.64
N GLN A 110 6.00 0.18 2.44
CA GLN A 110 5.84 -0.80 3.49
C GLN A 110 4.38 -1.24 3.52
N ILE A 111 4.12 -2.47 3.97
CA ILE A 111 2.77 -2.91 4.31
C ILE A 111 2.38 -2.19 5.60
N SER A 112 1.27 -1.46 5.56
CA SER A 112 0.68 -0.83 6.76
C SER A 112 -0.38 -1.71 7.39
N GLU A 113 -1.20 -2.37 6.56
CA GLU A 113 -2.24 -3.31 6.96
C GLU A 113 -2.30 -4.41 5.90
N SER A 114 -2.51 -5.66 6.30
CA SER A 114 -2.79 -6.75 5.37
C SER A 114 -3.52 -7.88 6.09
N ALA A 115 -4.42 -8.53 5.38
CA ALA A 115 -4.92 -9.84 5.79
C ALA A 115 -5.07 -10.73 4.57
N ALA A 116 -4.94 -12.02 4.82
CA ALA A 116 -5.16 -13.06 3.85
C ALA A 116 -6.11 -14.09 4.45
N PHE A 117 -7.00 -14.60 3.60
CA PHE A 117 -7.90 -15.70 3.89
C PHE A 117 -8.84 -15.43 5.08
N SER A 118 -9.27 -14.18 5.23
CA SER A 118 -10.18 -13.73 6.29
C SER A 118 -11.61 -14.15 6.02
N THR A 119 -12.32 -14.61 7.05
CA THR A 119 -13.75 -14.94 7.01
C THR A 119 -14.68 -13.73 7.02
N ASP A 120 -14.17 -12.53 7.33
CA ASP A 120 -14.96 -11.32 7.52
C ASP A 120 -14.28 -10.07 6.90
N VAL A 121 -15.01 -8.96 6.90
CA VAL A 121 -14.67 -7.64 6.35
C VAL A 121 -13.69 -6.91 7.27
N TRP A 122 -12.48 -7.47 7.45
CA TRP A 122 -11.45 -6.90 8.32
C TRP A 122 -11.00 -5.49 7.91
N TRP A 123 -11.16 -5.16 6.62
CA TRP A 123 -10.76 -3.88 6.03
C TRP A 123 -11.70 -2.74 6.38
N ASP A 124 -12.83 -3.01 7.03
CA ASP A 124 -13.71 -1.95 7.51
C ASP A 124 -12.96 -1.00 8.47
N GLY A 125 -13.26 0.28 8.34
CA GLY A 125 -12.60 1.34 9.09
C GLY A 125 -11.14 1.64 8.70
N ILE A 126 -10.53 0.96 7.72
CA ILE A 126 -9.17 1.31 7.24
C ILE A 126 -9.11 2.79 6.83
N GLN A 127 -10.10 3.28 6.08
CA GLN A 127 -10.14 4.68 5.66
C GLN A 127 -10.12 5.66 6.84
N SER A 128 -10.77 5.30 7.95
CA SER A 128 -10.78 6.12 9.16
C SER A 128 -9.42 6.12 9.88
N ARG A 129 -8.71 4.98 9.86
CA ARG A 129 -7.35 4.86 10.43
C ARG A 129 -6.29 5.53 9.54
N TYR A 130 -6.54 5.62 8.23
CA TYR A 130 -5.64 6.20 7.24
C TYR A 130 -6.30 7.35 6.45
N PRO A 131 -6.63 8.47 7.09
CA PRO A 131 -7.41 9.55 6.48
C PRO A 131 -6.70 10.27 5.32
N LYS A 132 -5.39 10.05 5.15
CA LYS A 132 -4.59 10.57 4.03
C LYS A 132 -4.60 9.67 2.79
N ALA A 133 -5.10 8.44 2.91
CA ALA A 133 -5.35 7.60 1.75
C ALA A 133 -6.57 8.15 1.01
N SER A 134 -6.45 8.35 -0.31
CA SER A 134 -7.62 8.74 -1.11
C SER A 134 -8.68 7.64 -1.06
N LYS A 135 -9.95 8.00 -0.84
CA LYS A 135 -11.05 7.02 -0.82
C LYS A 135 -11.19 6.26 -2.14
N ASP A 136 -10.71 6.84 -3.24
CA ASP A 136 -10.84 6.28 -4.58
C ASP A 136 -9.89 5.11 -4.83
N ILE A 137 -8.87 4.92 -3.99
CA ILE A 137 -8.04 3.71 -4.07
C ILE A 137 -8.79 2.48 -3.55
N PHE A 138 -9.91 2.61 -2.83
CA PHE A 138 -10.68 1.49 -2.29
C PHE A 138 -11.88 1.08 -3.15
N GLN A 139 -12.33 1.95 -4.05
CA GLN A 139 -13.52 1.79 -4.89
C GLN A 139 -13.24 1.01 -6.17
#